data_AF-A0A2E9QQK8-F1
#
_entry.id   AF-A0A2E9QQK8-F1
#
_cell.length_a   1.000
_cell.length_b   1.000
_cell.length_c   1.000
_cell.angle_alpha   90.00
_cell.angle_beta   90.00
_cell.angle_gamma   90.00
#
_symmetry.space_group_name_H-M   'P 1'
#
loop_
_entity.id
_entity.type
_entity.pdbx_description
1 polymer ?
#
loop_
_entity_poly.entity_id
_entity_poly.type
_entity_poly.pdbx_seq_one_letter_code
_entity_poly.pdbx_strand_id
1 'polypeptide(L)'
;MRVQLLKIICCMLLASYWIGTGCSDPPQYEAIQEHTTENKKESVREPDTTEIPNNEPSPERVRDTGAERVKDTGAERVRDAGVESPREIDREPILPEQTTQKKTLIFPPEGGTKCALNVCVKASAEAVKKKTVTVHVSETTGAPTGSYYPPMDIGPDNWKPAEAVHIIFSTKGLKLPQGASYEQLRVAFVSNGRWEPVFTVYDAQKQEVRGETTHFSIWGLVLAQQSCQTDATCLSNETCTGNQCTPECTQKSDCQSNEICVVGSCTACTATFDICGDKKDNDCDGQVDENCRKCGNCLSRETCGADGLCENGIACGVGKDNCLQNGTCVDIASDAHNCGACGVVCKLTEGCTLGNCTPLP
;
A
#
# COMPACT_ATOMS: atom_id res chain seq x y z
N MET A 1 39.67 31.91 27.12
CA MET A 1 38.75 32.65 28.02
C MET A 1 37.88 33.59 27.19
N ARG A 2 36.71 33.15 26.74
CA ARG A 2 35.60 33.98 26.20
C ARG A 2 34.43 33.09 25.76
N VAL A 3 33.89 32.30 26.68
CA VAL A 3 32.56 31.66 26.55
C VAL A 3 31.97 31.52 27.96
N GLN A 4 31.56 32.63 28.59
CA GLN A 4 30.78 32.61 29.85
C GLN A 4 30.07 33.95 30.11
N LEU A 5 29.47 34.59 29.09
CA LEU A 5 28.75 35.87 29.29
C LEU A 5 27.36 35.94 28.67
N LEU A 6 26.72 34.82 28.33
CA LEU A 6 25.38 34.83 27.74
C LEU A 6 24.34 33.91 28.43
N LYS A 7 24.56 33.56 29.71
CA LYS A 7 23.58 32.81 30.53
C LYS A 7 22.98 33.61 31.70
N ILE A 8 23.28 34.91 31.82
CA ILE A 8 22.86 35.76 32.96
C ILE A 8 21.92 36.90 32.49
N ILE A 9 21.03 36.64 31.52
CA ILE A 9 19.99 37.60 31.10
C ILE A 9 18.58 36.95 31.10
N CYS A 10 18.39 35.79 31.75
CA CYS A 10 17.06 35.16 31.84
C CYS A 10 16.45 35.13 33.26
N CYS A 11 17.18 35.56 34.30
CA CYS A 11 16.73 35.41 35.70
C CYS A 11 16.32 36.71 36.43
N MET A 12 16.22 37.86 35.76
CA MET A 12 15.86 39.12 36.45
C MET A 12 14.78 39.93 35.73
N LEU A 13 13.67 39.29 35.37
CA LEU A 13 12.39 39.99 35.27
C LEU A 13 11.31 39.18 35.99
N LEU A 14 11.13 39.60 37.23
CA LEU A 14 10.08 39.28 38.20
C LEU A 14 8.70 39.20 37.51
N ALA A 15 7.93 38.14 37.72
CA ALA A 15 7.25 37.85 38.98
C ALA A 15 6.38 39.02 39.44
N SER A 16 5.20 39.14 38.84
CA SER A 16 4.01 39.71 39.50
C SER A 16 2.81 39.43 38.62
N TYR A 17 2.23 38.22 38.73
CA TYR A 17 0.77 38.05 38.75
C TYR A 17 0.39 36.57 38.94
N TRP A 18 -0.71 36.39 39.68
CA TRP A 18 -1.52 35.18 39.85
C TRP A 18 -1.13 34.18 40.95
N ILE A 19 -1.83 34.39 42.06
CA ILE A 19 -2.09 33.50 43.19
C ILE A 19 -3.04 32.39 42.72
N GLY A 20 -2.70 31.14 43.09
CA GLY A 20 -3.64 30.12 43.56
C GLY A 20 -4.48 29.39 42.53
N THR A 21 -4.09 28.14 42.23
CA THR A 21 -4.89 26.91 42.45
C THR A 21 -3.95 25.71 42.29
N GLY A 22 -4.04 24.75 43.21
CA GLY A 22 -3.13 23.61 43.30
C GLY A 22 -3.19 22.66 42.11
N CYS A 23 -2.01 22.14 41.74
CA CYS A 23 -1.87 20.94 40.92
C CYS A 23 -1.05 19.93 41.70
N SER A 24 -1.62 18.74 41.82
CA SER A 24 -1.06 17.53 42.42
C SER A 24 0.22 17.07 41.70
N ASP A 25 1.10 16.42 42.46
CA ASP A 25 2.37 15.87 42.01
C ASP A 25 2.23 14.94 40.79
N PRO A 26 3.18 14.95 39.84
CA PRO A 26 3.22 13.97 38.75
C PRO A 26 3.67 12.59 39.27
N PRO A 27 3.16 11.47 38.71
CA PRO A 27 3.57 10.14 39.12
C PRO A 27 5.02 9.87 38.70
N GLN A 28 5.79 9.30 39.64
CA GLN A 28 7.13 8.77 39.42
C GLN A 28 7.04 7.61 38.42
N TYR A 29 7.72 7.73 37.28
CA TYR A 29 7.91 6.62 36.35
C TYR A 29 9.07 5.77 36.89
N GLU A 30 8.75 4.59 37.46
CA GLU A 30 9.76 3.60 37.81
C GLU A 30 10.38 3.02 36.54
N ALA A 31 11.71 2.97 36.52
CA ALA A 31 12.49 2.34 35.47
C ALA A 31 12.26 0.83 35.47
N ILE A 32 11.73 0.29 34.38
CA ILE A 32 11.67 -1.15 34.14
C ILE A 32 13.10 -1.62 33.86
N GLN A 33 13.64 -2.46 34.73
CA GLN A 33 14.91 -3.15 34.49
C GLN A 33 14.70 -4.25 33.44
N GLU A 34 15.38 -4.13 32.31
CA GLU A 34 15.55 -5.23 31.36
C GLU A 34 16.45 -6.30 31.99
N HIS A 35 15.87 -7.48 32.26
CA HIS A 35 16.62 -8.68 32.57
C HIS A 35 17.31 -9.18 31.28
N THR A 36 18.59 -8.85 31.12
CA THR A 36 19.45 -9.53 30.14
C THR A 36 19.82 -10.92 30.66
N THR A 37 19.25 -11.97 30.08
CA THR A 37 19.78 -13.33 30.25
C THR A 37 20.93 -13.55 29.28
N GLU A 38 22.15 -13.63 29.82
CA GLU A 38 23.35 -14.08 29.12
C GLU A 38 23.20 -15.54 28.69
N ASN A 39 23.14 -15.80 27.38
CA ASN A 39 23.31 -17.15 26.86
C ASN A 39 24.81 -17.48 26.77
N LYS A 40 25.22 -18.30 27.73
CA LYS A 40 26.51 -18.98 27.83
C LYS A 40 26.74 -19.85 26.58
N LYS A 41 27.79 -19.55 25.80
CA LYS A 41 28.30 -20.40 24.72
C LYS A 41 28.81 -21.70 25.33
N GLU A 42 28.09 -22.79 25.12
CA GLU A 42 28.55 -24.15 25.44
C GLU A 42 29.10 -24.80 24.16
N SER A 43 30.34 -25.27 24.27
CA SER A 43 31.12 -25.93 23.23
C SER A 43 30.65 -27.38 23.09
N VAL A 44 30.20 -27.78 21.89
CA VAL A 44 29.98 -29.19 21.57
C VAL A 44 30.78 -29.58 20.33
N ARG A 45 31.75 -30.43 20.64
CA ARG A 45 32.63 -31.32 19.87
C ARG A 45 32.06 -31.84 18.53
N GLU A 46 32.86 -31.69 17.47
CA GLU A 46 32.71 -32.37 16.17
C GLU A 46 32.89 -33.89 16.27
N PRO A 47 32.28 -34.66 15.35
CA PRO A 47 32.92 -35.85 14.80
C PRO A 47 33.27 -35.66 13.33
N ASP A 48 34.54 -35.93 13.07
CA ASP A 48 35.22 -36.20 11.82
C ASP A 48 34.52 -37.32 11.00
N THR A 49 34.41 -37.17 9.67
CA THR A 49 35.10 -38.04 8.69
C THR A 49 34.56 -37.92 7.25
N THR A 50 35.54 -37.82 6.35
CA THR A 50 35.65 -38.45 5.02
C THR A 50 35.01 -37.81 3.77
N GLU A 51 35.93 -37.40 2.89
CA GLU A 51 35.91 -37.23 1.42
C GLU A 51 34.98 -38.19 0.66
N ILE A 52 34.34 -37.77 -0.45
CA ILE A 52 34.55 -38.21 -1.87
C ILE A 52 33.83 -37.18 -2.84
N PRO A 53 33.85 -37.27 -4.20
CA PRO A 53 34.48 -36.28 -5.09
C PRO A 53 33.49 -35.49 -6.01
N ASN A 54 34.04 -34.48 -6.70
CA ASN A 54 33.38 -33.72 -7.75
C ASN A 54 33.00 -34.60 -8.96
N ASN A 55 31.76 -34.49 -9.42
CA ASN A 55 31.37 -34.87 -10.78
C ASN A 55 30.27 -33.94 -11.29
N GLU A 56 30.61 -33.12 -12.29
CA GLU A 56 29.65 -32.40 -13.12
C GLU A 56 28.96 -33.37 -14.11
N PRO A 57 27.70 -33.11 -14.50
CA PRO A 57 27.18 -33.63 -15.74
C PRO A 57 26.84 -32.51 -16.75
N SER A 58 27.33 -32.73 -17.96
CA SER A 58 27.02 -32.07 -19.23
C SER A 58 25.53 -32.16 -19.61
N PRO A 59 24.94 -31.23 -20.38
CA PRO A 59 23.63 -31.43 -20.98
C PRO A 59 23.72 -32.10 -22.36
N GLU A 60 23.10 -33.27 -22.46
CA GLU A 60 22.82 -33.99 -23.69
C GLU A 60 21.73 -33.33 -24.55
N ARG A 61 21.80 -33.64 -25.84
CA ARG A 61 21.03 -33.12 -26.95
C ARG A 61 19.89 -34.08 -27.25
N VAL A 62 18.63 -33.64 -27.20
CA VAL A 62 17.48 -34.43 -27.69
C VAL A 62 16.77 -33.68 -28.81
N ARG A 63 16.65 -34.37 -29.95
CA ARG A 63 15.82 -34.01 -31.10
C ARG A 63 14.39 -34.41 -30.81
N ASP A 64 13.43 -33.65 -31.33
CA ASP A 64 12.15 -34.25 -31.70
C ASP A 64 11.61 -33.70 -33.02
N THR A 65 10.95 -34.60 -33.74
CA THR A 65 10.51 -34.51 -35.13
C THR A 65 8.99 -34.56 -35.21
N GLY A 66 8.39 -33.78 -36.11
CA GLY A 66 7.04 -34.11 -36.63
C GLY A 66 6.19 -32.89 -36.96
N ALA A 67 6.11 -32.53 -38.24
CA ALA A 67 4.95 -31.83 -38.78
C ALA A 67 4.67 -32.36 -40.19
N GLU A 68 3.44 -32.84 -40.34
CA GLU A 68 2.91 -33.63 -41.42
C GLU A 68 2.57 -32.79 -42.66
N ARG A 69 2.70 -33.40 -43.83
CA ARG A 69 2.60 -32.80 -45.16
C ARG A 69 1.24 -33.14 -45.76
N VAL A 70 0.41 -32.15 -46.09
CA VAL A 70 -0.76 -32.36 -46.97
C VAL A 70 -0.54 -31.62 -48.28
N LYS A 71 -0.86 -32.35 -49.35
CA LYS A 71 -0.54 -32.07 -50.75
C LYS A 71 -1.57 -31.15 -51.41
N ASP A 72 -1.01 -30.43 -52.36
CA ASP A 72 -1.59 -29.61 -53.43
C ASP A 72 -2.49 -30.42 -54.38
N THR A 73 -3.64 -29.86 -54.78
CA THR A 73 -4.33 -30.19 -56.04
C THR A 73 -5.18 -29.02 -56.55
N GLY A 74 -4.94 -28.60 -57.80
CA GLY A 74 -6.02 -28.43 -58.78
C GLY A 74 -6.48 -27.01 -59.06
N ALA A 75 -6.05 -26.48 -60.20
CA ALA A 75 -6.50 -25.23 -60.81
C ALA A 75 -7.86 -25.39 -61.53
N GLU A 76 -8.70 -24.36 -61.50
CA GLU A 76 -9.62 -24.06 -62.61
C GLU A 76 -9.86 -22.55 -62.73
N ARG A 77 -9.76 -22.03 -63.96
CA ARG A 77 -10.01 -20.62 -64.31
C ARG A 77 -11.48 -20.46 -64.69
N VAL A 78 -12.13 -19.42 -64.16
CA VAL A 78 -13.25 -18.77 -64.86
C VAL A 78 -12.97 -17.27 -64.88
N ARG A 79 -12.99 -16.72 -66.10
CA ARG A 79 -12.93 -15.28 -66.37
C ARG A 79 -14.32 -14.71 -66.12
N ASP A 80 -14.41 -13.61 -65.38
CA ASP A 80 -15.49 -12.66 -65.66
C ASP A 80 -15.05 -11.22 -65.39
N ALA A 81 -15.56 -10.33 -66.23
CA ALA A 81 -15.17 -8.95 -66.35
C ALA A 81 -15.97 -8.05 -65.39
N GLY A 82 -15.35 -6.95 -64.95
CA GLY A 82 -16.11 -5.73 -64.68
C GLY A 82 -15.83 -5.01 -63.35
N VAL A 83 -15.54 -3.71 -63.52
CA VAL A 83 -15.90 -2.56 -62.67
C VAL A 83 -14.91 -2.16 -61.57
N GLU A 84 -14.52 -0.89 -61.69
CA GLU A 84 -13.64 -0.08 -60.86
C GLU A 84 -14.13 0.07 -59.41
N SER A 85 -13.20 0.07 -58.47
CA SER A 85 -13.25 0.94 -57.28
C SER A 85 -11.82 1.10 -56.72
N PRO A 86 -11.29 2.33 -56.55
CA PRO A 86 -10.01 2.53 -55.89
C PRO A 86 -10.14 2.10 -54.42
N ARG A 87 -9.28 1.19 -53.97
CA ARG A 87 -9.15 0.87 -52.54
C ARG A 87 -8.65 2.12 -51.83
N GLU A 88 -9.54 2.76 -51.09
CA GLU A 88 -9.19 3.71 -50.05
C GLU A 88 -8.34 2.91 -49.05
N ILE A 89 -7.06 3.25 -48.99
CA ILE A 89 -6.18 2.73 -47.96
C ILE A 89 -6.66 3.43 -46.70
N ASP A 90 -7.34 2.69 -45.82
CA ASP A 90 -7.64 3.09 -44.45
C ASP A 90 -6.31 3.37 -43.75
N ARG A 91 -5.79 4.58 -43.95
CA ARG A 91 -4.81 5.16 -43.06
C ARG A 91 -5.63 5.56 -41.85
N GLU A 92 -5.56 4.74 -40.81
CA GLU A 92 -5.83 5.22 -39.46
C GLU A 92 -5.18 6.60 -39.34
N PRO A 93 -5.94 7.64 -38.94
CA PRO A 93 -5.33 8.91 -38.65
C PRO A 93 -4.33 8.65 -37.53
N ILE A 94 -3.05 8.74 -37.86
CA ILE A 94 -1.98 8.78 -36.88
C ILE A 94 -2.33 9.98 -36.01
N LEU A 95 -2.95 9.73 -34.85
CA LEU A 95 -3.14 10.75 -33.84
C LEU A 95 -1.73 11.30 -33.62
N PRO A 96 -1.49 12.61 -33.81
CA PRO A 96 -0.18 13.16 -33.55
C PRO A 96 0.15 12.79 -32.10
N GLU A 97 1.21 12.01 -31.92
CA GLU A 97 1.76 11.66 -30.62
C GLU A 97 1.90 13.00 -29.88
N GLN A 98 1.01 13.24 -28.92
CA GLN A 98 0.94 14.49 -28.19
C GLN A 98 2.25 14.56 -27.41
N THR A 99 3.25 15.25 -27.98
CA THR A 99 4.53 15.46 -27.34
C THR A 99 4.30 16.32 -26.12
N THR A 100 4.09 15.68 -24.96
CA THR A 100 4.03 16.32 -23.66
C THR A 100 5.30 17.14 -23.49
N GLN A 101 5.15 18.44 -23.23
CA GLN A 101 6.26 19.39 -23.24
C GLN A 101 7.19 19.15 -22.05
N LYS A 102 8.12 18.19 -22.17
CA LYS A 102 9.11 17.86 -21.14
C LYS A 102 10.19 18.93 -21.05
N LYS A 103 10.43 19.45 -19.85
CA LYS A 103 11.46 20.44 -19.52
C LYS A 103 12.45 19.84 -18.52
N THR A 104 13.67 20.38 -18.50
CA THR A 104 14.77 19.90 -17.66
C THR A 104 15.21 21.00 -16.71
N LEU A 105 15.26 20.69 -15.42
CA LEU A 105 15.78 21.54 -14.36
C LEU A 105 17.14 20.98 -13.91
N ILE A 106 18.19 21.78 -14.05
CA ILE A 106 19.54 21.41 -13.60
C ILE A 106 19.86 22.20 -12.34
N PHE A 107 20.03 21.50 -11.23
CA PHE A 107 20.46 22.04 -9.94
C PHE A 107 21.98 21.91 -9.82
N PRO A 108 22.70 23.00 -9.54
CA PRO A 108 24.12 22.94 -9.23
C PRO A 108 24.34 22.42 -7.78
N PRO A 109 25.59 22.11 -7.38
CA PRO A 109 25.92 21.61 -6.04
C PRO A 109 25.41 22.45 -4.86
N GLU A 110 25.28 23.77 -5.03
CA GLU A 110 24.74 24.69 -4.04
C GLU A 110 23.20 24.66 -3.91
N GLY A 111 22.53 23.90 -4.77
CA GLY A 111 21.07 23.90 -4.87
C GLY A 111 20.53 25.15 -5.57
N GLY A 112 19.40 25.66 -5.07
CA GLY A 112 18.73 26.86 -5.58
C GLY A 112 17.28 26.60 -5.97
N THR A 113 16.70 27.55 -6.72
CA THR A 113 15.33 27.45 -7.26
C THR A 113 15.39 27.37 -8.78
N LYS A 114 14.69 26.40 -9.36
CA LYS A 114 14.59 26.21 -10.81
C LYS A 114 13.13 26.06 -11.20
N CYS A 115 12.73 26.73 -12.27
CA CYS A 115 11.34 26.80 -12.71
C CYS A 115 11.21 26.30 -14.15
N ALA A 116 10.12 25.60 -14.43
CA ALA A 116 9.69 25.26 -15.78
C ALA A 116 8.17 25.18 -15.80
N LEU A 117 7.57 25.54 -16.94
CA LEU A 117 6.12 25.60 -17.09
C LEU A 117 5.53 26.50 -15.99
N ASN A 118 4.57 25.99 -15.20
CA ASN A 118 3.92 26.72 -14.12
C ASN A 118 4.39 26.32 -12.71
N VAL A 119 5.54 25.64 -12.60
CA VAL A 119 6.05 25.13 -11.31
C VAL A 119 7.54 25.43 -11.13
N CYS A 120 7.92 25.72 -9.89
CA CYS A 120 9.30 25.81 -9.46
C CYS A 120 9.62 24.73 -8.42
N VAL A 121 10.83 24.20 -8.48
CA VAL A 121 11.40 23.31 -7.47
C VAL A 121 12.56 24.06 -6.81
N LYS A 122 12.54 24.11 -5.47
CA LYS A 122 13.62 24.67 -4.66
C LYS A 122 14.25 23.58 -3.82
N ALA A 123 15.57 23.48 -3.90
CA ALA A 123 16.38 22.53 -3.16
C ALA A 123 17.58 23.25 -2.53
N SER A 124 18.00 22.83 -1.35
CA SER A 124 19.27 23.28 -0.74
C SER A 124 20.47 22.54 -1.34
N ALA A 125 21.67 22.93 -0.93
CA ALA A 125 22.90 22.20 -1.23
C ALA A 125 22.89 20.77 -0.64
N GLU A 126 22.30 20.63 0.55
CA GLU A 126 22.15 19.37 1.26
C GLU A 126 21.17 18.44 0.54
N ALA A 127 20.02 18.95 0.09
CA ALA A 127 19.03 18.18 -0.66
C ALA A 127 19.62 17.55 -1.93
N VAL A 128 20.48 18.31 -2.64
CA VAL A 128 21.20 17.83 -3.85
C VAL A 128 22.51 17.10 -3.53
N LYS A 129 22.81 16.84 -2.25
CA LYS A 129 24.03 16.15 -1.77
C LYS A 129 25.32 16.79 -2.29
N LYS A 130 25.34 18.11 -2.45
CA LYS A 130 26.47 18.89 -3.00
C LYS A 130 26.94 18.39 -4.37
N LYS A 131 25.99 17.93 -5.19
CA LYS A 131 26.22 17.44 -6.55
C LYS A 131 25.25 18.10 -7.52
N THR A 132 25.62 18.09 -8.79
CA THR A 132 24.69 18.47 -9.85
C THR A 132 23.58 17.42 -9.97
N VAL A 133 22.33 17.86 -9.98
CA VAL A 133 21.16 17.00 -10.10
C VAL A 133 20.25 17.49 -11.23
N THR A 134 19.66 16.56 -11.95
CA THR A 134 18.71 16.84 -13.03
C THR A 134 17.32 16.35 -12.63
N VAL A 135 16.31 17.20 -12.80
CA VAL A 135 14.88 16.87 -12.61
C VAL A 135 14.16 17.19 -13.91
N HIS A 136 13.22 16.36 -14.33
CA HIS A 136 12.33 16.71 -15.44
C HIS A 136 10.96 17.16 -14.92
N VAL A 137 10.31 17.98 -15.74
CA VAL A 137 8.95 18.48 -15.48
C VAL A 137 8.17 18.38 -16.79
N SER A 138 6.99 17.77 -16.76
CA SER A 138 6.08 17.69 -17.90
C SER A 138 4.63 17.77 -17.44
N GLU A 139 3.76 18.35 -18.26
CA GLU A 139 2.31 18.26 -18.04
C GLU A 139 1.83 16.83 -18.32
N THR A 140 0.85 16.36 -17.53
CA THR A 140 0.25 15.03 -17.67
C THR A 140 -1.26 15.08 -17.57
N THR A 141 -1.94 14.18 -18.29
CA THR A 141 -3.40 14.01 -18.27
C THR A 141 -3.86 12.90 -17.32
N GLY A 142 -2.94 12.18 -16.67
CA GLY A 142 -3.23 11.02 -15.81
C GLY A 142 -3.60 11.34 -14.37
N ALA A 143 -3.93 12.59 -14.04
CA ALA A 143 -4.23 13.01 -12.68
C ALA A 143 -5.74 13.25 -12.46
N PRO A 144 -6.21 13.23 -11.19
CA PRO A 144 -7.58 13.60 -10.87
C PRO A 144 -7.87 15.06 -11.23
N THR A 145 -9.14 15.37 -11.49
CA THR A 145 -9.62 16.75 -11.67
C THR A 145 -9.41 17.59 -10.41
N GLY A 146 -9.56 18.91 -10.54
CA GLY A 146 -9.54 19.83 -9.40
C GLY A 146 -8.22 20.54 -9.12
N SER A 147 -7.16 20.26 -9.90
CA SER A 147 -6.00 21.14 -9.90
C SER A 147 -6.24 22.41 -10.72
N TYR A 148 -5.70 23.52 -10.25
CA TYR A 148 -5.79 24.83 -10.89
C TYR A 148 -4.82 25.01 -12.08
N TYR A 149 -3.80 24.16 -12.16
CA TYR A 149 -2.87 24.09 -13.27
C TYR A 149 -2.95 22.70 -13.89
N PRO A 150 -2.50 22.52 -15.15
CA PRO A 150 -2.25 21.19 -15.68
C PRO A 150 -1.39 20.39 -14.68
N PRO A 151 -1.79 19.15 -14.35
CA PRO A 151 -1.01 18.30 -13.47
C PRO A 151 0.43 18.17 -13.98
N MET A 152 1.39 18.30 -13.08
CA MET A 152 2.81 18.29 -13.42
C MET A 152 3.42 16.99 -12.94
N ASP A 153 3.89 16.16 -13.87
CA ASP A 153 4.84 15.10 -13.56
C ASP A 153 6.20 15.75 -13.29
N ILE A 154 6.63 15.73 -12.03
CA ILE A 154 7.88 16.30 -11.56
C ILE A 154 8.73 15.14 -11.07
N GLY A 155 9.83 14.87 -11.77
CA GLY A 155 10.64 13.65 -11.67
C GLY A 155 11.33 13.43 -13.02
N PRO A 156 12.47 12.72 -13.16
CA PRO A 156 12.73 11.31 -12.78
C PRO A 156 14.20 11.10 -12.28
N ASP A 157 14.79 9.92 -12.01
CA ASP A 157 14.32 8.56 -11.63
C ASP A 157 15.06 8.05 -10.36
N ASN A 158 16.21 8.64 -10.00
CA ASN A 158 17.10 8.11 -8.94
C ASN A 158 17.44 9.16 -7.85
N TRP A 159 16.87 10.36 -7.91
CA TRP A 159 17.12 11.37 -6.90
C TRP A 159 16.06 11.31 -5.80
N LYS A 160 16.46 10.75 -4.66
CA LYS A 160 15.81 10.98 -3.38
C LYS A 160 16.54 12.13 -2.68
N PRO A 161 15.90 13.30 -2.54
CA PRO A 161 16.48 14.42 -1.79
C PRO A 161 16.96 13.98 -0.41
N ALA A 162 18.12 14.49 0.03
CA ALA A 162 18.63 14.16 1.38
C ALA A 162 17.83 14.85 2.50
N GLU A 163 17.12 15.93 2.15
CA GLU A 163 16.19 16.67 3.01
C GLU A 163 15.03 17.19 2.16
N ALA A 164 14.04 17.79 2.81
CA ALA A 164 12.85 18.31 2.12
C ALA A 164 13.20 19.35 1.06
N VAL A 165 12.55 19.25 -0.09
CA VAL A 165 12.54 20.25 -1.16
C VAL A 165 11.17 20.94 -1.18
N HIS A 166 11.11 22.13 -1.77
CA HIS A 166 9.85 22.84 -1.96
C HIS A 166 9.38 22.77 -3.41
N ILE A 167 8.12 22.37 -3.61
CA ILE A 167 7.39 22.55 -4.86
C ILE A 167 6.57 23.83 -4.73
N ILE A 168 6.71 24.72 -5.71
CA ILE A 168 6.20 26.09 -5.62
C ILE A 168 5.36 26.39 -6.86
N PHE A 169 4.11 26.79 -6.62
CA PHE A 169 3.21 27.29 -7.65
C PHE A 169 2.97 28.79 -7.47
N SER A 170 2.91 29.53 -8.56
CA SER A 170 2.48 30.93 -8.52
C SER A 170 0.96 31.01 -8.35
N THR A 171 0.49 32.07 -7.72
CA THR A 171 -0.93 32.45 -7.64
C THR A 171 -1.22 33.70 -8.46
N LYS A 172 -0.20 34.24 -9.15
CA LYS A 172 -0.34 35.45 -9.95
C LYS A 172 -1.31 35.20 -11.11
N GLY A 173 -2.39 35.97 -11.14
CA GLY A 173 -3.43 35.84 -12.17
C GLY A 173 -4.35 34.64 -11.98
N LEU A 174 -4.19 33.87 -10.91
CA LEU A 174 -5.05 32.73 -10.60
C LEU A 174 -6.41 33.23 -10.11
N LYS A 175 -7.49 32.77 -10.74
CA LYS A 175 -8.86 33.09 -10.33
C LYS A 175 -9.41 31.96 -9.46
N LEU A 176 -9.81 32.30 -8.24
CA LEU A 176 -10.44 31.35 -7.31
C LEU A 176 -11.98 31.40 -7.44
N PRO A 177 -12.67 30.29 -7.15
CA PRO A 177 -14.13 30.29 -7.07
C PRO A 177 -14.62 31.22 -5.95
N GLN A 178 -15.90 31.62 -6.03
CA GLN A 178 -16.50 32.50 -5.04
C GLN A 178 -16.43 31.87 -3.64
N GLY A 179 -15.96 32.65 -2.65
CA GLY A 179 -15.83 32.21 -1.26
C GLY A 179 -14.52 31.47 -0.95
N ALA A 180 -13.72 31.10 -1.96
CA ALA A 180 -12.40 30.55 -1.74
C ALA A 180 -11.34 31.64 -1.54
N SER A 181 -10.32 31.33 -0.76
CA SER A 181 -9.17 32.21 -0.50
C SER A 181 -7.85 31.52 -0.83
N TYR A 182 -6.80 32.31 -1.09
CA TYR A 182 -5.48 31.75 -1.43
C TYR A 182 -4.86 30.97 -0.25
N GLU A 183 -5.24 31.29 1.00
CA GLU A 183 -4.83 30.55 2.19
C GLU A 183 -5.37 29.12 2.23
N GLN A 184 -6.41 28.82 1.45
CA GLN A 184 -6.95 27.47 1.31
C GLN A 184 -6.21 26.65 0.24
N LEU A 185 -5.32 27.25 -0.55
CA LEU A 185 -4.56 26.50 -1.55
C LEU A 185 -3.55 25.57 -0.90
N ARG A 186 -3.41 24.38 -1.46
CA ARG A 186 -2.44 23.35 -1.06
C ARG A 186 -1.67 22.89 -2.28
N VAL A 187 -0.38 22.66 -2.07
CA VAL A 187 0.36 21.79 -2.97
C VAL A 187 0.01 20.36 -2.62
N ALA A 188 -0.30 19.55 -3.61
CA ALA A 188 -0.69 18.16 -3.43
C ALA A 188 -0.02 17.27 -4.47
N PHE A 189 0.19 16.01 -4.10
CA PHE A 189 0.61 14.96 -5.02
C PHE A 189 -0.52 13.98 -5.28
N VAL A 190 -0.45 13.22 -6.36
CA VAL A 190 -1.41 12.15 -6.63
C VAL A 190 -1.01 10.88 -5.90
N SER A 191 -1.90 10.36 -5.06
CA SER A 191 -1.79 9.05 -4.41
C SER A 191 -3.13 8.34 -4.49
N ASN A 192 -3.15 7.06 -4.88
CA ASN A 192 -4.39 6.27 -4.99
C ASN A 192 -5.52 6.97 -5.77
N GLY A 193 -5.16 7.69 -6.84
CA GLY A 193 -6.12 8.46 -7.64
C GLY A 193 -6.70 9.68 -6.93
N ARG A 194 -6.09 10.18 -5.85
CA ARG A 194 -6.53 11.36 -5.09
C ARG A 194 -5.42 12.40 -4.96
N TRP A 195 -5.80 13.65 -4.78
CA TRP A 195 -4.88 14.72 -4.40
C TRP A 195 -4.61 14.67 -2.89
N GLU A 196 -3.39 14.32 -2.53
CA GLU A 196 -2.92 14.30 -1.14
C GLU A 196 -2.13 15.57 -0.83
N PRO A 197 -2.68 16.50 -0.02
CA PRO A 197 -2.00 17.75 0.29
C PRO A 197 -0.78 17.52 1.18
N VAL A 198 0.31 18.21 0.86
CA VAL A 198 1.48 18.28 1.75
C VAL A 198 1.42 19.53 2.62
N PHE A 199 2.28 19.58 3.64
CA PHE A 199 2.47 20.82 4.41
C PHE A 199 2.76 21.97 3.45
N THR A 200 1.91 22.99 3.51
CA THR A 200 1.89 24.08 2.54
C THR A 200 1.88 25.43 3.24
N VAL A 201 2.66 26.36 2.71
CA VAL A 201 2.66 27.78 3.13
C VAL A 201 2.29 28.65 1.94
N TYR A 202 1.26 29.49 2.11
CA TYR A 202 0.96 30.58 1.19
C TYR A 202 1.74 31.84 1.57
N ASP A 203 2.41 32.45 0.60
CA ASP A 203 3.17 33.69 0.73
C ASP A 203 2.48 34.78 -0.09
N ALA A 204 1.67 35.60 0.57
CA ALA A 204 0.88 36.65 -0.08
C ALA A 204 1.76 37.74 -0.75
N GLN A 205 2.94 38.01 -0.20
CA GLN A 205 3.86 39.01 -0.76
C GLN A 205 4.48 38.53 -2.08
N LYS A 206 4.85 37.25 -2.13
CA LYS A 206 5.41 36.64 -3.34
C LYS A 206 4.35 36.13 -4.30
N GLN A 207 3.10 36.07 -3.86
CA GLN A 207 2.00 35.44 -4.58
C GLN A 207 2.34 33.99 -4.95
N GLU A 208 2.81 33.21 -3.99
CA GLU A 208 3.26 31.83 -4.19
C GLU A 208 2.71 30.89 -3.11
N VAL A 209 2.47 29.64 -3.50
CA VAL A 209 2.09 28.55 -2.60
C VAL A 209 3.22 27.52 -2.64
N ARG A 210 3.78 27.19 -1.46
CA ARG A 210 4.96 26.32 -1.32
C ARG A 210 4.61 25.07 -0.54
N GLY A 211 4.80 23.89 -1.13
CA GLY A 211 4.63 22.59 -0.49
C GLY A 211 5.96 21.90 -0.22
N GLU A 212 6.08 21.22 0.92
CA GLU A 212 7.28 20.44 1.28
C GLU A 212 7.16 18.97 0.88
N THR A 213 8.23 18.41 0.30
CA THR A 213 8.28 17.00 -0.08
C THR A 213 9.68 16.43 -0.06
N THR A 214 9.78 15.11 0.05
CA THR A 214 11.01 14.32 -0.14
C THR A 214 10.89 13.32 -1.29
N HIS A 215 9.80 13.39 -2.06
CA HIS A 215 9.52 12.52 -3.19
C HIS A 215 8.98 13.32 -4.39
N PHE A 216 9.04 12.68 -5.56
CA PHE A 216 8.69 13.21 -6.87
C PHE A 216 7.67 12.26 -7.52
N SER A 217 6.69 12.82 -8.21
CA SER A 217 5.48 12.14 -8.67
C SER A 217 4.65 13.13 -9.52
N ILE A 218 3.33 12.95 -9.58
CA ILE A 218 2.41 13.91 -10.18
C ILE A 218 1.96 14.92 -9.11
N TRP A 219 2.15 16.21 -9.38
CA TRP A 219 1.88 17.31 -8.46
C TRP A 219 0.92 18.33 -9.05
N GLY A 220 0.21 19.03 -8.17
CA GLY A 220 -0.76 20.04 -8.53
C GLY A 220 -1.00 21.04 -7.41
N LEU A 221 -1.64 22.14 -7.79
CA LEU A 221 -2.18 23.13 -6.86
C LEU A 221 -3.68 22.90 -6.73
N VAL A 222 -4.17 22.66 -5.51
CA VAL A 222 -5.57 22.32 -5.21
C VAL A 222 -6.10 23.17 -4.05
N LEU A 223 -7.39 23.11 -3.73
CA LEU A 223 -7.91 23.61 -2.46
C LEU A 223 -7.81 22.51 -1.37
N ALA A 224 -7.50 22.90 -0.13
CA ALA A 224 -7.26 22.02 1.03
C ALA A 224 -8.47 21.16 1.40
N GLN A 225 -9.64 21.75 1.25
CA GLN A 225 -10.86 21.01 1.11
C GLN A 225 -11.01 20.89 -0.40
N GLN A 226 -11.14 19.67 -0.92
CA GLN A 226 -11.95 19.51 -2.14
C GLN A 226 -13.36 19.94 -1.75
N SER A 227 -13.55 21.26 -1.63
CA SER A 227 -14.83 21.90 -1.40
C SER A 227 -15.56 21.72 -2.70
N CYS A 228 -16.14 20.55 -2.85
CA CYS A 228 -16.86 20.22 -4.04
C CYS A 228 -17.97 21.25 -4.20
N GLN A 229 -18.20 21.69 -5.42
CA GLN A 229 -19.37 22.51 -5.75
C GLN A 229 -20.44 21.67 -6.42
N THR A 230 -20.01 20.57 -7.06
CA THR A 230 -20.83 19.60 -7.76
C THR A 230 -20.14 18.25 -7.68
N ASP A 231 -20.87 17.16 -7.95
CA ASP A 231 -20.31 15.80 -7.94
C ASP A 231 -19.17 15.62 -8.95
N ALA A 232 -19.13 16.43 -10.02
CA ALA A 232 -18.06 16.41 -11.03
C ALA A 232 -16.67 16.79 -10.49
N THR A 233 -16.63 17.42 -9.29
CA THR A 233 -15.39 17.73 -8.60
C THR A 233 -14.93 16.64 -7.63
N CYS A 234 -15.77 15.64 -7.40
CA CYS A 234 -15.48 14.49 -6.57
C CYS A 234 -15.03 13.30 -7.43
N LEU A 235 -14.51 12.25 -6.79
CA LEU A 235 -14.10 11.04 -7.47
C LEU A 235 -15.32 10.28 -8.03
N SER A 236 -15.04 9.36 -8.96
CA SER A 236 -16.05 8.48 -9.56
C SER A 236 -16.58 7.48 -8.52
N ASN A 237 -17.54 7.94 -7.69
CA ASN A 237 -18.29 7.25 -6.62
C ASN A 237 -18.57 8.15 -5.39
N GLU A 238 -18.20 9.42 -5.43
CA GLU A 238 -18.43 10.38 -4.34
C GLU A 238 -19.50 11.40 -4.74
N THR A 239 -20.33 11.78 -3.76
CA THR A 239 -21.33 12.85 -3.92
C THR A 239 -20.88 14.09 -3.16
N CYS A 240 -21.16 15.26 -3.71
CA CYS A 240 -20.86 16.51 -3.06
C CYS A 240 -21.95 16.90 -2.05
N THR A 241 -21.65 16.74 -0.76
CA THR A 241 -22.55 17.15 0.33
C THR A 241 -21.90 18.23 1.17
N GLY A 242 -22.49 19.42 1.22
CA GLY A 242 -22.03 20.50 2.10
C GLY A 242 -20.57 20.92 1.88
N ASN A 243 -20.13 21.00 0.62
CA ASN A 243 -18.73 21.24 0.23
C ASN A 243 -17.75 20.15 0.70
N GLN A 244 -18.20 18.90 0.86
CA GLN A 244 -17.33 17.75 1.08
C GLN A 244 -17.72 16.62 0.14
N CYS A 245 -16.73 16.03 -0.52
CA CYS A 245 -16.93 14.78 -1.24
C CYS A 245 -17.11 13.66 -0.22
N THR A 246 -18.31 13.10 -0.16
CA THR A 246 -18.64 11.95 0.68
C THR A 246 -18.77 10.72 -0.21
N PRO A 247 -18.06 9.62 0.09
CA PRO A 247 -18.25 8.37 -0.63
C PRO A 247 -19.67 7.84 -0.39
N GLU A 248 -20.14 7.00 -1.31
CA GLU A 248 -21.42 6.29 -1.19
C GLU A 248 -21.48 5.46 0.10
N CYS A 249 -20.35 4.87 0.50
CA CYS A 249 -20.23 4.04 1.68
C CYS A 249 -18.88 4.23 2.39
N THR A 250 -18.84 3.91 3.67
CA THR A 250 -17.60 3.80 4.47
C THR A 250 -17.46 2.43 5.14
N GLN A 251 -18.56 1.67 5.20
CA GLN A 251 -18.67 0.38 5.86
C GLN A 251 -19.80 -0.43 5.20
N LYS A 252 -19.82 -1.75 5.43
CA LYS A 252 -20.83 -2.68 4.86
C LYS A 252 -22.28 -2.27 5.13
N SER A 253 -22.56 -1.72 6.31
CA SER A 253 -23.91 -1.33 6.72
C SER A 253 -24.49 -0.15 5.93
N ASP A 254 -23.63 0.58 5.21
CA ASP A 254 -24.07 1.67 4.33
C ASP A 254 -24.60 1.12 2.99
N CYS A 255 -24.28 -0.14 2.65
CA CYS A 255 -24.64 -0.80 1.41
C CYS A 255 -25.79 -1.82 1.55
N GLN A 256 -26.39 -2.24 0.43
CA GLN A 256 -27.45 -3.26 0.44
C GLN A 256 -26.92 -4.62 0.91
N SER A 257 -27.82 -5.54 1.28
CA SER A 257 -27.44 -6.84 1.86
C SER A 257 -26.44 -7.64 1.01
N ASN A 258 -26.50 -7.52 -0.31
CA ASN A 258 -25.63 -8.21 -1.28
C ASN A 258 -24.51 -7.31 -1.84
N GLU A 259 -24.13 -6.25 -1.15
CA GLU A 259 -23.09 -5.31 -1.60
C GLU A 259 -22.09 -5.06 -0.49
N ILE A 260 -20.81 -4.92 -0.84
CA ILE A 260 -19.72 -4.56 0.07
C ILE A 260 -19.18 -3.17 -0.27
N CYS A 261 -18.62 -2.48 0.71
CA CYS A 261 -18.03 -1.17 0.48
C CYS A 261 -16.58 -1.30 -0.02
N VAL A 262 -16.37 -1.08 -1.32
CA VAL A 262 -15.04 -1.15 -1.93
C VAL A 262 -14.63 0.26 -2.35
N VAL A 263 -13.64 0.82 -1.65
CA VAL A 263 -13.06 2.15 -1.95
C VAL A 263 -14.15 3.24 -2.05
N GLY A 264 -15.17 3.16 -1.20
CA GLY A 264 -16.24 4.15 -1.12
C GLY A 264 -17.38 3.98 -2.13
N SER A 265 -17.48 2.84 -2.83
CA SER A 265 -18.64 2.46 -3.64
C SER A 265 -19.20 1.11 -3.22
N CYS A 266 -20.54 0.99 -3.22
CA CYS A 266 -21.22 -0.27 -2.98
C CYS A 266 -21.10 -1.16 -4.22
N THR A 267 -20.35 -2.26 -4.09
CA THR A 267 -20.11 -3.22 -5.17
C THR A 267 -20.86 -4.50 -4.87
N ALA A 268 -21.58 -5.03 -5.87
CA ALA A 268 -22.28 -6.30 -5.76
C ALA A 268 -21.31 -7.43 -5.36
N CYS A 269 -21.71 -8.20 -4.36
CA CYS A 269 -20.99 -9.33 -3.80
C CYS A 269 -21.94 -10.53 -3.72
N THR A 270 -21.47 -11.69 -4.16
CA THR A 270 -22.25 -12.92 -4.10
C THR A 270 -21.72 -13.74 -2.94
N ALA A 271 -22.44 -13.70 -1.82
CA ALA A 271 -22.00 -14.32 -0.58
C ALA A 271 -21.77 -15.83 -0.73
N THR A 272 -20.54 -16.26 -0.54
CA THR A 272 -20.11 -17.65 -0.32
C THR A 272 -19.38 -17.73 1.01
N PHE A 273 -18.81 -18.89 1.37
CA PHE A 273 -17.88 -18.94 2.50
C PHE A 273 -16.56 -18.23 2.12
N ASP A 274 -15.87 -17.62 3.09
CA ASP A 274 -14.57 -16.98 2.87
C ASP A 274 -13.53 -17.94 2.31
N ILE A 275 -12.84 -17.51 1.25
CA ILE A 275 -11.73 -18.20 0.62
C ILE A 275 -10.44 -17.63 1.22
N CYS A 276 -9.93 -18.30 2.25
CA CYS A 276 -8.81 -17.82 3.03
C CYS A 276 -7.53 -17.51 2.23
N GLY A 277 -7.10 -16.26 2.27
CA GLY A 277 -5.84 -15.79 1.69
C GLY A 277 -5.96 -15.34 0.24
N ASP A 278 -7.18 -15.29 -0.31
CA ASP A 278 -7.45 -14.66 -1.61
C ASP A 278 -7.59 -13.13 -1.50
N LYS A 279 -7.62 -12.60 -0.26
CA LYS A 279 -7.76 -11.18 0.09
C LYS A 279 -9.06 -10.56 -0.40
N LYS A 280 -10.12 -11.35 -0.50
CA LYS A 280 -11.46 -10.90 -0.85
C LYS A 280 -12.42 -11.21 0.29
N ASP A 281 -13.43 -10.36 0.39
CA ASP A 281 -14.60 -10.58 1.25
C ASP A 281 -15.58 -11.44 0.44
N ASN A 282 -15.50 -12.77 0.56
CA ASN A 282 -16.37 -13.67 -0.22
C ASN A 282 -17.71 -13.87 0.47
N ASP A 283 -17.80 -13.72 1.79
CA ASP A 283 -19.06 -13.84 2.54
C ASP A 283 -19.84 -12.52 2.68
N CYS A 284 -19.27 -11.45 2.16
CA CYS A 284 -19.83 -10.12 2.07
C CYS A 284 -20.14 -9.49 3.43
N ASP A 285 -19.41 -9.83 4.49
CA ASP A 285 -19.66 -9.30 5.83
C ASP A 285 -18.94 -7.97 6.11
N GLY A 286 -18.08 -7.52 5.18
CA GLY A 286 -17.28 -6.31 5.27
C GLY A 286 -15.89 -6.52 5.86
N GLN A 287 -15.47 -7.76 6.09
CA GLN A 287 -14.16 -8.14 6.56
C GLN A 287 -13.46 -9.03 5.50
N VAL A 288 -12.12 -9.08 5.50
CA VAL A 288 -11.33 -9.90 4.55
C VAL A 288 -10.56 -11.01 5.28
N ASP A 289 -10.95 -12.27 5.06
CA ASP A 289 -10.32 -13.49 5.59
C ASP A 289 -10.53 -13.80 7.12
N GLU A 290 -11.68 -13.50 7.72
CA GLU A 290 -11.92 -13.52 9.18
C GLU A 290 -12.63 -14.77 9.68
N ASN A 291 -13.49 -15.35 8.84
CA ASN A 291 -14.14 -16.64 9.12
C ASN A 291 -13.23 -17.84 8.77
N CYS A 292 -11.97 -17.54 8.47
CA CYS A 292 -10.87 -18.47 8.40
C CYS A 292 -10.55 -19.03 9.79
N ARG A 293 -11.15 -20.17 10.14
CA ARG A 293 -10.68 -20.96 11.29
C ARG A 293 -9.16 -21.11 11.12
N LYS A 294 -8.38 -20.60 12.09
CA LYS A 294 -6.96 -20.89 12.20
C LYS A 294 -6.79 -22.39 11.97
N CYS A 295 -6.11 -22.77 10.90
CA CYS A 295 -5.76 -24.14 10.50
C CYS A 295 -4.91 -24.80 11.62
N GLY A 296 -5.49 -25.02 12.80
CA GLY A 296 -4.80 -25.55 13.98
C GLY A 296 -4.54 -27.04 13.89
N ASN A 297 -5.32 -27.75 13.06
CA ASN A 297 -5.32 -29.22 13.02
C ASN A 297 -5.23 -29.78 11.58
N CYS A 298 -4.58 -29.09 10.63
CA CYS A 298 -4.10 -29.80 9.44
C CYS A 298 -2.89 -30.67 9.86
N LEU A 299 -2.78 -31.85 9.26
CA LEU A 299 -1.74 -32.85 9.58
C LEU A 299 -0.34 -32.22 9.64
N SER A 300 0.51 -32.74 10.53
CA SER A 300 1.87 -32.27 10.72
C SER A 300 2.65 -32.26 9.39
N ARG A 301 2.90 -31.04 8.88
CA ARG A 301 3.64 -30.63 7.66
C ARG A 301 2.82 -30.39 6.37
N GLU A 302 1.50 -30.28 6.41
CA GLU A 302 0.73 -29.90 5.21
C GLU A 302 0.34 -28.41 5.17
N THR A 303 0.18 -27.89 3.95
CA THR A 303 -0.13 -26.47 3.68
C THR A 303 -1.66 -26.30 3.67
N CYS A 304 -2.17 -25.27 4.33
CA CYS A 304 -3.58 -24.88 4.29
C CYS A 304 -3.85 -24.38 2.86
N GLY A 305 -4.79 -25.00 2.15
CA GLY A 305 -5.21 -24.54 0.83
C GLY A 305 -5.85 -23.16 0.91
N ALA A 306 -5.86 -22.41 -0.19
CA ALA A 306 -6.50 -21.10 -0.24
C ALA A 306 -8.03 -21.16 0.00
N ASP A 307 -8.63 -22.35 -0.05
CA ASP A 307 -10.03 -22.63 0.25
C ASP A 307 -10.30 -22.94 1.73
N GLY A 308 -9.29 -22.83 2.61
CA GLY A 308 -9.42 -23.17 4.02
C GLY A 308 -9.60 -24.68 4.27
N LEU A 309 -9.42 -25.52 3.24
CA LEU A 309 -9.39 -26.98 3.35
C LEU A 309 -7.94 -27.46 3.40
N CYS A 310 -7.68 -28.56 4.12
CA CYS A 310 -6.37 -29.22 4.02
C CYS A 310 -6.33 -29.91 2.65
N GLU A 311 -5.40 -29.51 1.76
CA GLU A 311 -5.37 -29.94 0.35
C GLU A 311 -5.32 -31.47 0.15
N ASN A 312 -4.99 -32.26 1.19
CA ASN A 312 -5.05 -33.73 1.17
C ASN A 312 -5.51 -34.39 2.50
N GLY A 313 -6.20 -33.65 3.38
CA GLY A 313 -6.47 -34.08 4.77
C GLY A 313 -7.94 -34.28 5.13
N ILE A 314 -8.21 -35.20 6.07
CA ILE A 314 -9.51 -35.31 6.74
C ILE A 314 -9.64 -34.18 7.77
N ALA A 315 -10.58 -33.26 7.56
CA ALA A 315 -10.93 -32.26 8.56
C ALA A 315 -11.86 -32.88 9.61
N CYS A 316 -11.45 -32.83 10.90
CA CYS A 316 -12.31 -33.27 11.99
C CYS A 316 -13.37 -32.21 12.32
N GLY A 317 -14.61 -32.65 12.53
CA GLY A 317 -15.71 -31.79 12.96
C GLY A 317 -15.42 -31.12 14.30
N VAL A 318 -16.14 -30.04 14.61
CA VAL A 318 -15.94 -29.21 15.82
C VAL A 318 -15.82 -30.08 17.08
N GLY A 319 -14.77 -29.86 17.88
CA GLY A 319 -14.51 -30.57 19.14
C GLY A 319 -13.75 -31.89 19.00
N LYS A 320 -13.38 -32.28 17.79
CA LYS A 320 -12.59 -33.49 17.52
C LYS A 320 -11.22 -33.17 16.95
N ASP A 321 -10.26 -34.03 17.23
CA ASP A 321 -8.89 -33.95 16.73
C ASP A 321 -8.46 -35.28 16.11
N ASN A 322 -7.46 -35.26 15.23
CA ASN A 322 -7.01 -36.43 14.50
C ASN A 322 -5.83 -37.11 15.22
N CYS A 323 -6.14 -37.93 16.23
CA CYS A 323 -5.12 -38.46 17.13
C CYS A 323 -4.51 -39.81 16.74
N LEU A 324 -4.94 -40.37 15.61
CA LEU A 324 -4.44 -41.65 15.10
C LEU A 324 -3.89 -41.47 13.68
N GLN A 325 -2.76 -42.12 13.40
CA GLN A 325 -2.03 -42.05 12.13
C GLN A 325 -2.85 -42.48 10.88
N ASN A 326 -4.10 -42.94 11.05
CA ASN A 326 -5.01 -43.37 9.99
C ASN A 326 -6.20 -42.42 9.75
N GLY A 327 -6.20 -41.20 10.32
CA GLY A 327 -7.24 -40.19 10.01
C GLY A 327 -8.53 -40.32 10.81
N THR A 328 -8.49 -40.95 12.00
CA THR A 328 -9.67 -41.10 12.85
C THR A 328 -9.82 -39.90 13.78
N CYS A 329 -10.93 -39.19 13.64
CA CYS A 329 -11.29 -38.07 14.52
C CYS A 329 -11.77 -38.57 15.89
N VAL A 330 -11.05 -38.18 16.94
CA VAL A 330 -11.40 -38.46 18.34
C VAL A 330 -11.86 -37.18 19.03
N ASP A 331 -12.78 -37.30 19.98
CA ASP A 331 -13.27 -36.15 20.74
C ASP A 331 -12.30 -35.85 21.89
N ILE A 332 -11.46 -34.82 21.73
CA ILE A 332 -10.46 -34.47 22.75
C ILE A 332 -11.08 -33.84 24.00
N ALA A 333 -12.37 -33.52 23.99
CA ALA A 333 -13.07 -32.98 25.15
C ALA A 333 -13.58 -34.08 26.10
N SER A 334 -13.66 -35.33 25.64
CA SER A 334 -14.27 -36.44 26.37
C SER A 334 -13.52 -37.78 26.28
N ASP A 335 -12.60 -37.95 25.33
CA ASP A 335 -11.79 -39.17 25.23
C ASP A 335 -10.66 -39.18 26.27
N ALA A 336 -10.76 -40.08 27.24
CA ALA A 336 -9.76 -40.28 28.29
C ALA A 336 -8.37 -40.69 27.75
N HIS A 337 -8.24 -41.14 26.50
CA HIS A 337 -6.96 -41.47 25.88
C HIS A 337 -6.38 -40.36 25.01
N ASN A 338 -7.11 -39.25 24.81
CA ASN A 338 -6.72 -38.12 23.96
C ASN A 338 -7.21 -36.78 24.57
N CYS A 339 -7.12 -36.63 25.89
CA CYS A 339 -7.77 -35.54 26.60
C CYS A 339 -7.04 -34.21 26.46
N GLY A 340 -7.69 -33.24 25.83
CA GLY A 340 -7.14 -31.89 25.57
C GLY A 340 -6.16 -31.83 24.40
N ALA A 341 -5.48 -32.95 24.08
CA ALA A 341 -4.65 -33.13 22.90
C ALA A 341 -4.43 -34.62 22.60
N CYS A 342 -3.98 -34.91 21.39
CA CYS A 342 -3.67 -36.27 20.95
C CYS A 342 -2.60 -36.96 21.78
N GLY A 343 -2.87 -38.21 22.18
CA GLY A 343 -1.97 -39.03 23.00
C GLY A 343 -1.91 -38.64 24.48
N VAL A 344 -2.69 -37.65 24.92
CA VAL A 344 -2.80 -37.31 26.34
C VAL A 344 -3.78 -38.26 27.02
N VAL A 345 -3.24 -39.23 27.75
CA VAL A 345 -4.03 -40.25 28.45
C VAL A 345 -4.23 -39.84 29.91
N CYS A 346 -5.48 -39.73 30.35
CA CYS A 346 -5.83 -39.52 31.75
C CYS A 346 -5.45 -40.72 32.60
N LYS A 347 -5.13 -40.50 33.88
CA LYS A 347 -4.82 -41.61 34.78
C LYS A 347 -6.06 -42.48 34.99
N LEU A 348 -5.85 -43.71 35.49
CA LEU A 348 -6.91 -44.68 35.74
C LEU A 348 -8.02 -44.17 36.69
N THR A 349 -7.70 -43.21 37.56
CA THR A 349 -8.64 -42.56 38.50
C THR A 349 -9.19 -41.24 37.99
N GLU A 350 -8.98 -40.90 36.72
CA GLU A 350 -9.35 -39.63 36.10
C GLU A 350 -10.17 -39.89 34.82
N GLY A 351 -11.08 -38.96 34.49
CA GLY A 351 -11.81 -38.92 33.24
C GLY A 351 -11.53 -37.62 32.49
N CYS A 352 -11.78 -37.62 31.19
CA CYS A 352 -11.66 -36.40 30.40
C CYS A 352 -12.96 -35.58 30.47
N THR A 353 -12.85 -34.37 31.01
CA THR A 353 -13.97 -33.43 31.08
C THR A 353 -13.53 -32.10 30.48
N LEU A 354 -14.18 -31.71 29.37
CA LEU A 354 -13.90 -30.44 28.66
C LEU A 354 -12.41 -30.29 28.33
N GLY A 355 -11.76 -31.40 27.93
CA GLY A 355 -10.36 -31.40 27.52
C GLY A 355 -9.35 -31.39 28.67
N ASN A 356 -9.79 -31.67 29.90
CA ASN A 356 -8.91 -31.79 31.07
C ASN A 356 -9.11 -33.12 31.79
N CYS A 357 -8.02 -33.74 32.22
CA CYS A 357 -8.08 -34.92 33.07
C CYS A 357 -8.47 -34.52 34.49
N THR A 358 -9.66 -34.95 34.90
CA THR A 358 -10.25 -34.63 36.21
C THR A 358 -10.48 -35.92 37.00
N PRO A 359 -10.26 -35.96 38.33
CA PRO A 359 -10.57 -37.14 39.13
C PRO A 359 -12.02 -37.61 38.92
N LEU A 360 -12.21 -38.91 38.75
CA LEU A 360 -13.54 -39.50 38.68
C LEU A 360 -14.19 -39.47 40.08
N PRO A 361 -15.50 -39.21 40.17
CA PRO A 361 -16.22 -39.15 41.45
C PRO A 361 -16.25 -40.48 42.20
#